data_AF-A0A7M3Y2X4-F1
#
_entry.id   AF-A0A7M3Y2X4-F1
#
_cell.length_a   1.000
_cell.length_b   1.000
_cell.length_c   1.000
_cell.angle_alpha   90.00
_cell.angle_beta   90.00
_cell.angle_gamma   90.00
#
_symmetry.space_group_name_H-M   'P 1'
#
loop_
_entity.id
_entity.type
_entity.pdbx_description
1 polymer ?
#
loop_
_entity_poly.entity_id
_entity_poly.type
_entity_poly.pdbx_seq_one_letter_code
_entity_poly.pdbx_strand_id
1 'polypeptide(L)' 'MNSPASAQNTPQRVLLVGAGGIGSHLTDLLCRGLHGHALDLTLMDGDVVEERNLAHQRFQPNDIG' A
#
# COMPACT_ATOMS: atom_id res chain seq x y z
N MET A 1 0.36 -30.49 -28.06
CA MET A 1 -0.44 -30.17 -26.85
C MET A 1 0.12 -28.86 -26.33
N ASN A 2 -0.52 -27.74 -26.65
CA ASN A 2 0.02 -26.42 -26.37
C ASN A 2 -0.15 -26.14 -24.88
N SER A 3 0.94 -26.25 -24.11
CA SER A 3 1.00 -25.66 -22.77
C SER A 3 0.68 -24.17 -22.91
N PRO A 4 -0.18 -23.58 -22.05
CA PRO A 4 -0.38 -22.14 -22.09
C PRO A 4 0.94 -21.49 -21.68
N ALA A 5 1.67 -20.98 -22.66
CA ALA A 5 2.80 -20.11 -22.47
C ALA A 5 2.33 -18.91 -21.66
N SER A 6 2.99 -18.67 -20.51
CA SER A 6 3.07 -17.41 -19.80
C SER A 6 1.79 -16.55 -19.86
N ALA A 7 0.87 -16.73 -18.91
CA ALA A 7 0.13 -15.57 -18.44
C ALA A 7 1.21 -14.56 -18.04
N GLN A 8 1.35 -13.48 -18.81
CA GLN A 8 2.32 -12.45 -18.55
C GLN A 8 2.19 -12.08 -17.07
N ASN A 9 3.29 -12.22 -16.32
CA ASN A 9 3.33 -12.00 -14.88
C ASN A 9 3.32 -10.48 -14.61
N THR A 10 2.31 -9.80 -15.15
CA THR A 10 2.13 -8.37 -15.02
C THR A 10 1.64 -8.13 -13.61
N PRO A 11 2.39 -7.36 -12.78
CA PRO A 11 1.94 -7.02 -11.45
C PRO A 11 0.56 -6.37 -11.50
N GLN A 12 -0.29 -6.74 -10.54
CA GLN A 12 -1.58 -6.05 -10.40
C GLN A 12 -1.31 -4.58 -10.05
N ARG A 13 -2.00 -3.68 -10.75
CA ARG A 13 -1.88 -2.24 -10.54
C ARG A 13 -2.98 -1.75 -9.62
N VAL A 14 -2.59 -1.14 -8.51
CA VAL A 14 -3.51 -0.61 -7.50
C VAL A 14 -3.17 0.84 -7.23
N LEU A 15 -4.18 1.71 -7.32
CA LEU A 15 -4.11 3.09 -6.83
C LEU A 15 -4.88 3.16 -5.51
N LEU A 16 -4.19 3.53 -4.43
CA LEU A 16 -4.79 3.80 -3.13
C LEU A 16 -4.82 5.30 -2.87
N VAL A 17 -6.03 5.87 -2.79
CA VAL A 17 -6.24 7.29 -2.47
C VAL A 17 -6.65 7.42 -1.01
N GLY A 18 -5.86 8.17 -0.24
CA GLY A 18 -5.93 8.29 1.22
C GLY A 18 -4.96 7.32 1.91
N ALA A 19 -4.01 7.88 2.65
CA ALA A 19 -3.03 7.22 3.51
C ALA A 19 -3.33 7.42 5.01
N GLY A 20 -4.53 7.92 5.35
CA GLY A 20 -5.02 8.02 6.74
C GLY A 20 -5.27 6.67 7.43
N GLY A 21 -6.24 6.59 8.35
CA GLY A 21 -6.41 5.41 9.20
C GLY A 21 -6.62 4.09 8.44
N ILE A 22 -7.53 4.11 7.45
CA ILE A 22 -7.79 2.95 6.60
C ILE A 22 -6.64 2.71 5.63
N GLY A 23 -6.13 3.78 4.99
CA GLY A 23 -5.09 3.70 3.98
C GLY A 23 -3.78 3.12 4.51
N SER A 24 -3.31 3.66 5.65
CA SER A 24 -2.11 3.17 6.34
C SER A 24 -2.29 1.73 6.86
N HIS A 25 -3.48 1.36 7.31
CA HIS A 25 -3.78 -0.02 7.71
C HIS A 25 -3.72 -0.98 6.52
N LEU A 26 -4.43 -0.67 5.44
CA LEU A 26 -4.46 -1.47 4.22
C LEU A 26 -3.07 -1.62 3.62
N THR A 27 -2.28 -0.55 3.56
CA THR A 27 -0.92 -0.57 3.01
C THR A 27 -0.03 -1.55 3.76
N ASP A 28 -0.05 -1.54 5.10
CA ASP A 28 0.71 -2.50 5.90
C ASP A 28 0.22 -3.95 5.71
N LEU A 29 -1.08 -4.17 5.53
CA LEU A 29 -1.60 -5.51 5.19
C LEU A 29 -1.20 -5.97 3.79
N LEU A 30 -1.22 -5.08 2.79
CA LEU A 30 -0.81 -5.38 1.42
C LEU A 30 0.67 -5.76 1.37
N CYS A 31 1.54 -4.97 1.99
CA CYS A 31 2.97 -5.24 2.04
C CYS A 31 3.29 -6.60 2.69
N ARG A 32 2.56 -6.98 3.75
CA ARG A 32 2.73 -8.28 4.42
C ARG A 32 2.13 -9.43 3.62
N GLY A 33 0.89 -9.27 3.15
CA GLY A 33 0.12 -10.32 2.48
C GLY A 33 0.62 -10.65 1.08
N LEU A 34 1.22 -9.67 0.39
CA LEU A 34 1.78 -9.83 -0.95
C LEU A 34 3.31 -9.93 -0.94
N HIS A 35 3.91 -10.20 0.22
CA HIS A 35 5.34 -10.46 0.29
C HIS A 35 5.73 -11.62 -0.64
N GLY A 36 6.66 -11.37 -1.56
CA GLY A 36 7.08 -12.34 -2.58
C GLY A 36 6.21 -12.38 -3.85
N HIS A 37 5.16 -11.55 -3.94
CA HIS A 37 4.31 -11.38 -5.11
C HIS A 37 4.51 -9.99 -5.74
N ALA A 38 4.39 -9.91 -7.07
CA ALA A 38 4.54 -8.66 -7.79
C ALA A 38 3.26 -7.80 -7.66
N LEU A 39 3.41 -6.61 -7.08
CA LEU A 39 2.37 -5.59 -6.95
C LEU A 39 2.93 -4.25 -7.40
N ASP A 40 2.17 -3.51 -8.19
CA ASP A 40 2.44 -2.13 -8.56
C ASP A 40 1.44 -1.24 -7.80
N LEU A 41 1.89 -0.66 -6.70
CA LEU A 41 1.07 0.11 -5.76
C LEU A 41 1.46 1.58 -5.80
N THR A 42 0.51 2.44 -6.17
CA THR A 42 0.63 3.89 -6.04
C THR A 42 -0.23 4.36 -4.86
N LEU A 43 0.39 5.03 -3.89
CA LEU A 43 -0.30 5.74 -2.81
C LEU A 43 -0.41 7.23 -3.14
N MET A 44 -1.56 7.83 -2.87
CA MET A 44 -1.79 9.26 -3.00
C MET A 44 -2.52 9.77 -1.76
N ASP A 45 -1.95 10.76 -1.09
CA ASP A 45 -2.63 11.55 -0.06
C ASP A 45 -2.23 13.03 -0.23
N GLY A 46 -3.14 13.94 0.08
CA GLY A 46 -2.92 15.38 0.01
C GLY A 46 -2.63 16.02 1.38
N ASP A 47 -2.53 15.21 2.43
CA ASP A 47 -2.31 15.65 3.80
C ASP A 47 -0.89 15.32 4.31
N VAL A 48 -0.52 15.95 5.43
CA VAL A 48 0.73 15.71 6.17
C VAL A 48 0.47 14.99 7.48
N VAL A 49 1.47 14.34 8.04
CA VAL A 49 1.31 13.63 9.32
C VAL A 49 1.36 14.63 10.47
N GLU A 50 0.30 14.69 11.27
CA GLU A 50 0.23 15.46 12.50
C GLU A 50 0.21 14.54 13.74
N GLU A 51 0.51 15.10 14.92
CA GLU A 51 0.51 14.35 16.19
C GLU A 51 -0.82 13.63 16.48
N ARG A 52 -1.96 14.26 16.16
CA ARG A 52 -3.29 13.66 16.33
C ARG A 52 -3.51 12.41 15.48
N ASN A 53 -2.75 12.25 14.40
CA ASN A 53 -2.90 11.12 13.49
C ASN A 53 -2.35 9.81 14.07
N LEU A 54 -1.33 9.89 14.94
CA LEU A 54 -0.61 8.74 15.48
C LEU A 54 -1.49 7.76 16.28
N ALA A 55 -2.61 8.24 16.85
CA ALA A 55 -3.51 7.41 17.62
C ALA A 55 -4.26 6.34 16.77
N HIS A 56 -4.37 6.56 15.46
CA HIS A 56 -5.24 5.77 14.59
C HIS A 56 -4.72 5.57 13.16
N GLN A 57 -3.55 6.11 12.84
CA GLN A 57 -2.84 5.89 11.58
C GLN A 57 -1.52 5.18 11.87
N ARG A 58 -1.02 4.38 10.93
CA ARG A 58 0.23 3.62 11.11
C ARG A 58 1.48 4.46 10.81
N PHE A 59 1.59 5.60 11.49
CA PHE A 59 2.76 6.48 11.48
C PHE A 59 3.44 6.48 12.86
N GLN A 60 4.70 6.89 12.89
CA GLN A 60 5.53 7.02 14.08
C GLN A 60 5.77 8.50 14.41
N PRO A 61 6.16 8.85 15.65
CA PRO A 61 6.42 10.24 16.01
C PRO A 61 7.46 10.96 15.15
N ASN A 62 8.41 10.23 14.57
CA ASN A 62 9.42 10.75 13.65
C ASN A 62 8.91 10.97 12.22
N ASP A 63 7.68 10.54 11.91
CA ASP A 63 7.03 10.76 10.62
C ASP A 63 6.21 12.07 10.58
N ILE A 64 6.05 12.76 11.72
CA ILE A 64 5.34 14.05 11.78
C ILE A 64 6.07 15.09 10.92
N GLY A 65 5.34 15.75 10.00
CA GLY A 65 5.88 16.73 9.06
C GLY A 65 5.02 16.91 7.83
#